data_AF-A0A8M1K8E5-F1
#
_entry.id   AF-A0A8M1K8E5-F1
#
_cell.length_a   1.000
_cell.length_b   1.000
_cell.length_c   1.000
_cell.angle_alpha   90.00
_cell.angle_beta   90.00
_cell.angle_gamma   90.00
#
_symmetry.space_group_name_H-M   'P 1'
#
loop_
_entity.id
_entity.type
_entity.pdbx_description
1 polymer ?
#
loop_
_entity_poly.entity_id
_entity_poly.type
_entity_poly.pdbx_seq_one_letter_code
_entity_poly.pdbx_strand_id
1 'polypeptide(L)'
;MLYDEKANLESEIKADQQDALLKDSGEQTWEQTIAKAREVIDRLDHVTLNIAVTGVSGAGKSSLVNAIRGLQEHEGGAAPVGTTQCTMEPTMYPHPLMPNVNIWDLPGIGTIKFKAETYMNKVNFQNYDFFIIIIADQQDALLKDSGEQTWEQVTAKAREVVDRLDHVTLNIAVTGETGAGKSSFINAIRGLQEHEEGAAPTVETTMESTMYPHPTMPYVKIWDLPGFKAKTFLNDFKYQHYDFFIIVSASRFTENDINLAKEIKKNKKNFYFVRTKTDKDVANGKRKNVGEEATLEKIRKACLENLSTLGSPPVFLISSHYLERFDFQKLVNKLVEDLPDHKRNAMIMSLPVYSKQSLDEKYSEFKKYAWALAFTSGAIAAIPVPGLATVSDVALVASFLTKCYYAFGLDDGSLQKLSDRVNKPILKEVKKSGLVREIAISTSFAMSMVTRILSAVVTESLCILVPGAGSIAAAAASVVTTRSLLLEGVDEMYRVAKIVLEMAEIQ
;
A
#
# COMPACT_ATOMS: atom_id res chain seq x y z
N MET A 1 41.72 11.00 -1.38
CA MET A 1 40.53 11.79 -1.78
C MET A 1 39.27 11.33 -1.05
N LEU A 2 38.85 10.06 -1.13
CA LEU A 2 37.65 9.57 -0.39
C LEU A 2 37.73 9.61 1.15
N TYR A 3 38.92 9.61 1.75
CA TYR A 3 39.09 9.77 3.20
C TYR A 3 39.09 11.24 3.66
N ASP A 4 39.39 12.18 2.76
CA ASP A 4 39.38 13.62 3.06
C ASP A 4 37.97 14.23 2.86
N GLU A 5 37.15 13.72 1.93
CA GLU A 5 35.75 14.15 1.76
C GLU A 5 34.83 13.68 2.89
N LYS A 6 35.13 12.54 3.54
CA LYS A 6 34.36 12.05 4.70
C LYS A 6 34.57 12.92 5.95
N ALA A 7 35.70 13.65 6.02
CA ALA A 7 35.99 14.63 7.07
C ALA A 7 35.44 16.02 6.73
N ASN A 8 35.27 16.35 5.44
CA ASN A 8 34.70 17.63 4.98
C ASN A 8 33.17 17.71 5.10
N LEU A 9 32.47 16.57 5.19
CA LEU A 9 31.03 16.53 5.49
C LEU A 9 30.69 17.16 6.85
N GLU A 10 31.60 17.14 7.82
CA GLU A 10 31.39 17.76 9.14
C GLU A 10 31.66 19.28 9.12
N SER A 11 32.48 19.77 8.18
CA SER A 11 32.86 21.19 8.08
C SER A 11 31.92 22.01 7.19
N GLU A 12 31.17 21.37 6.29
CA GLU A 12 30.24 22.02 5.35
C GLU A 12 28.78 22.09 5.83
N ILE A 13 28.39 21.27 6.82
CA ILE A 13 27.06 21.32 7.42
C ILE A 13 27.01 22.50 8.39
N LYS A 14 26.27 23.54 8.01
CA LYS A 14 26.08 24.73 8.86
C LYS A 14 25.31 24.35 10.14
N ALA A 15 25.57 25.05 11.24
CA ALA A 15 25.00 24.73 12.56
C ALA A 15 23.45 24.65 12.58
N ASP A 16 22.79 25.42 11.72
CA ASP A 16 21.33 25.39 11.51
C ASP A 16 20.85 24.10 10.82
N GLN A 17 21.67 23.50 9.96
CA GLN A 17 21.41 22.20 9.34
C GLN A 17 21.69 21.05 10.32
N GLN A 18 22.69 21.17 11.20
CA GLN A 18 22.97 20.18 12.24
C GLN A 18 21.78 20.04 13.21
N ASP A 19 21.24 21.15 13.71
CA ASP A 19 20.08 21.13 14.60
C ASP A 19 18.84 20.49 13.96
N ALA A 20 18.62 20.72 12.66
CA ALA A 20 17.53 20.10 11.92
C ALA A 20 17.71 18.58 11.79
N LEU A 21 18.92 18.13 11.41
CA LEU A 21 19.24 16.71 11.21
C LEU A 21 19.28 15.92 12.53
N LEU A 22 19.74 16.55 13.62
CA LEU A 22 19.73 15.98 14.97
C LEU A 22 18.30 15.73 15.45
N LYS A 23 17.41 16.70 15.17
CA LYS A 23 15.99 16.62 15.52
C LYS A 23 15.22 15.58 14.70
N ASP A 24 15.62 15.38 13.44
CA ASP A 24 15.01 14.40 12.53
C ASP A 24 15.46 12.95 12.82
N SER A 25 16.71 12.78 13.28
CA SER A 25 17.27 11.46 13.62
C SER A 25 16.74 10.87 14.94
N GLY A 26 16.27 11.73 15.85
CA GLY A 26 15.81 11.36 17.19
C GLY A 26 16.93 11.07 18.19
N GLU A 27 18.19 11.32 17.84
CA GLU A 27 19.35 11.10 18.71
C GLU A 27 19.65 12.31 19.61
N GLN A 28 20.32 12.07 20.74
CA GLN A 28 20.58 13.13 21.72
C GLN A 28 21.77 14.00 21.35
N THR A 29 22.71 13.47 20.55
CA THR A 29 23.89 14.21 20.13
C THR A 29 24.19 14.04 18.64
N TRP A 30 24.99 14.97 18.11
CA TRP A 30 25.39 14.99 16.72
C TRP A 30 26.31 13.81 16.41
N GLU A 31 27.15 13.43 17.36
CA GLU A 31 28.01 12.26 17.27
C GLU A 31 27.20 10.96 17.16
N GLN A 32 26.07 10.84 17.85
CA GLN A 32 25.17 9.68 17.75
C GLN A 32 24.43 9.64 16.40
N THR A 33 23.96 10.79 15.94
CA THR A 33 23.34 10.96 14.62
C THR A 33 24.28 10.50 13.51
N ILE A 34 25.54 10.94 13.57
CA ILE A 34 26.61 10.55 12.65
C ILE A 34 26.94 9.06 12.78
N ALA A 35 27.04 8.51 14.00
CA ALA A 35 27.34 7.10 14.20
C ALA A 35 26.28 6.16 13.60
N LYS A 36 24.99 6.51 13.71
CA LYS A 36 23.87 5.74 13.16
C LYS A 36 23.75 5.86 11.64
N ALA A 37 24.00 7.06 11.10
CA ALA A 37 24.13 7.25 9.66
C ALA A 37 25.28 6.41 9.10
N ARG A 38 26.43 6.40 9.80
CA ARG A 38 27.57 5.53 9.48
C ARG A 38 27.21 4.04 9.57
N GLU A 39 26.44 3.61 10.57
CA GLU A 39 25.98 2.21 10.68
C GLU A 39 25.03 1.80 9.53
N VAL A 40 24.12 2.68 9.11
CA VAL A 40 23.24 2.44 7.95
C VAL A 40 24.05 2.39 6.66
N ILE A 41 25.02 3.30 6.49
CA ILE A 41 25.94 3.31 5.35
C ILE A 41 26.80 2.05 5.36
N ASP A 42 27.37 1.64 6.49
CA ASP A 42 28.18 0.42 6.64
C ASP A 42 27.35 -0.84 6.33
N ARG A 43 26.05 -0.86 6.68
CA ARG A 43 25.14 -1.97 6.30
C ARG A 43 24.84 -2.02 4.79
N LEU A 44 24.74 -0.85 4.15
CA LEU A 44 24.55 -0.73 2.70
C LEU A 44 25.87 -0.98 1.95
N ASP A 45 27.02 -0.80 2.61
CA ASP A 45 28.36 -1.08 2.09
C ASP A 45 28.66 -2.59 1.93
N HIS A 46 27.78 -3.47 2.42
CA HIS A 46 27.93 -4.91 2.34
C HIS A 46 26.92 -5.61 1.40
N VAL A 47 26.00 -4.86 0.79
CA VAL A 47 24.99 -5.41 -0.13
C VAL A 47 25.37 -5.05 -1.56
N THR A 48 25.76 -6.05 -2.35
CA THR A 48 26.08 -5.86 -3.78
C THR A 48 24.82 -6.00 -4.63
N LEU A 49 24.54 -5.01 -5.47
CA LEU A 49 23.41 -4.98 -6.40
C LEU A 49 23.92 -5.06 -7.84
N ASN A 50 23.49 -6.06 -8.60
CA ASN A 50 23.88 -6.29 -10.00
C ASN A 50 22.70 -6.04 -10.95
N ILE A 51 22.79 -4.97 -11.75
CA ILE A 51 21.75 -4.55 -12.70
C ILE A 51 22.24 -4.81 -14.12
N ALA A 52 21.59 -5.69 -14.87
CA ALA A 52 21.94 -5.97 -16.26
C ALA A 52 21.15 -5.12 -17.26
N VAL A 53 21.82 -4.49 -18.20
CA VAL A 53 21.24 -3.75 -19.33
C VAL A 53 21.41 -4.57 -20.60
N THR A 54 20.31 -4.98 -21.22
CA THR A 54 20.28 -5.87 -22.39
C THR A 54 19.35 -5.33 -23.47
N GLY A 55 19.35 -5.91 -24.67
CA GLY A 55 18.61 -5.40 -25.83
C GLY A 55 19.34 -5.64 -27.14
N VAL A 56 18.71 -5.32 -28.27
CA VAL A 56 19.32 -5.51 -29.60
C VAL A 56 20.58 -4.65 -29.79
N SER A 57 21.43 -5.02 -30.74
CA SER A 57 22.61 -4.19 -31.08
C SER A 57 22.16 -2.81 -31.57
N GLY A 58 22.87 -1.76 -31.17
CA GLY A 58 22.52 -0.38 -31.53
C GLY A 58 21.34 0.23 -30.76
N ALA A 59 20.74 -0.48 -29.80
CA ALA A 59 19.60 0.02 -29.03
C ALA A 59 19.91 1.12 -27.99
N GLY A 60 21.17 1.53 -27.83
CA GLY A 60 21.56 2.52 -26.81
C GLY A 60 21.87 1.94 -25.42
N LYS A 61 22.20 0.65 -25.31
CA LYS A 61 22.55 -0.03 -24.05
C LYS A 61 23.71 0.61 -23.31
N SER A 62 24.86 0.72 -23.96
CA SER A 62 26.06 1.32 -23.39
C SER A 62 25.85 2.80 -23.04
N SER A 63 25.02 3.51 -23.80
CA SER A 63 24.61 4.90 -23.49
C SER A 63 23.75 4.95 -22.23
N LEU A 64 22.80 4.03 -22.04
CA LEU A 64 22.01 3.93 -20.82
C LEU A 64 22.87 3.54 -19.61
N VAL A 65 23.83 2.62 -19.78
CA VAL A 65 24.80 2.24 -18.74
C VAL A 65 25.61 3.46 -18.29
N ASN A 66 26.02 4.33 -19.21
CA ASN A 66 26.72 5.57 -18.89
C ASN A 66 25.81 6.59 -18.21
N ALA A 67 24.57 6.73 -18.67
CA ALA A 67 23.59 7.64 -18.09
C ALA A 67 23.28 7.27 -16.63
N ILE A 68 23.07 5.98 -16.33
CA ILE A 68 22.86 5.48 -14.96
C ILE A 68 24.08 5.78 -14.07
N ARG A 69 25.27 5.85 -14.66
CA ARG A 69 26.53 6.14 -13.96
C ARG A 69 26.89 7.63 -13.91
N GLY A 70 26.08 8.51 -14.53
CA GLY A 70 26.36 9.93 -14.64
C GLY A 70 27.59 10.29 -15.48
N LEU A 71 28.05 9.39 -16.37
CA LEU A 71 29.26 9.58 -17.17
C LEU A 71 28.94 10.03 -18.60
N GLN A 72 29.76 10.92 -19.15
CA GLN A 72 29.69 11.31 -20.57
C GLN A 72 30.35 10.25 -21.47
N GLU A 73 29.95 10.18 -22.75
CA GLU A 73 30.42 9.15 -23.69
C GLU A 73 31.94 9.17 -23.97
N HIS A 74 32.62 10.28 -23.65
CA HIS A 74 34.06 10.47 -23.83
C HIS A 74 34.84 10.52 -22.51
N GLU A 75 34.16 10.26 -21.39
CA GLU A 75 34.74 10.30 -20.06
C GLU A 75 35.48 9.00 -19.73
N GLY A 76 36.60 9.10 -19.00
CA GLY A 76 37.41 7.94 -18.64
C GLY A 76 36.61 6.94 -17.79
N GLY A 77 36.43 5.72 -18.29
CA GLY A 77 35.67 4.66 -17.62
C GLY A 77 34.19 4.55 -18.05
N ALA A 78 33.75 5.33 -19.03
CA ALA A 78 32.47 5.15 -19.71
C ALA A 78 32.43 3.84 -20.54
N ALA A 79 31.26 3.21 -20.60
CA ALA A 79 30.95 2.10 -21.50
C ALA A 79 31.06 2.55 -22.96
N PRO A 80 31.77 1.82 -23.84
CA PRO A 80 31.93 2.21 -25.23
C PRO A 80 30.59 2.23 -25.98
N VAL A 81 30.26 3.36 -26.59
CA VAL A 81 29.02 3.58 -27.36
C VAL A 81 29.28 3.56 -28.87
N GLY A 82 28.31 3.09 -29.66
CA GLY A 82 28.42 3.03 -31.13
C GLY A 82 27.20 2.40 -31.81
N THR A 83 27.08 2.61 -33.11
CA THR A 83 25.95 2.11 -33.94
C THR A 83 26.10 0.62 -34.30
N THR A 84 27.31 0.07 -34.20
CA THR A 84 27.61 -1.37 -34.27
C THR A 84 27.71 -1.99 -32.88
N GLN A 85 27.69 -3.31 -32.76
CA GLN A 85 27.83 -3.97 -31.45
C GLN A 85 29.18 -3.64 -30.80
N CYS A 86 29.17 -2.81 -29.75
CA CYS A 86 30.38 -2.47 -28.99
C CYS A 86 30.66 -3.48 -27.87
N THR A 87 29.60 -4.02 -27.27
CA THR A 87 29.68 -4.95 -26.14
C THR A 87 29.67 -6.39 -26.63
N MET A 88 30.82 -7.05 -26.50
CA MET A 88 31.05 -8.42 -27.01
C MET A 88 30.94 -9.48 -25.92
N GLU A 89 31.00 -9.10 -24.65
CA GLU A 89 30.84 -9.95 -23.46
C GLU A 89 30.15 -9.13 -22.36
N PRO A 90 29.41 -9.76 -21.42
CA PRO A 90 28.84 -9.06 -20.26
C PRO A 90 29.92 -8.25 -19.53
N THR A 91 29.79 -6.93 -19.53
CA THR A 91 30.82 -6.04 -19.01
C THR A 91 30.27 -5.27 -17.82
N MET A 92 30.89 -5.44 -16.66
CA MET A 92 30.49 -4.77 -15.42
C MET A 92 31.08 -3.37 -15.35
N TYR A 93 30.26 -2.41 -14.97
CA TYR A 93 30.63 -1.04 -14.70
C TYR A 93 30.14 -0.64 -13.31
N PRO A 94 31.04 -0.43 -12.33
CA PRO A 94 30.63 0.03 -11.00
C PRO A 94 30.10 1.46 -11.06
N HIS A 95 29.11 1.77 -10.22
CA HIS A 95 28.60 3.13 -10.08
C HIS A 95 29.66 4.01 -9.38
N PRO A 96 30.02 5.20 -9.94
CA PRO A 96 31.12 6.02 -9.42
C PRO A 96 30.96 6.47 -7.96
N LEU A 97 29.72 6.65 -7.50
CA LEU A 97 29.39 7.09 -6.14
C LEU A 97 28.89 5.95 -5.24
N MET A 98 28.62 4.76 -5.80
CA MET A 98 28.04 3.62 -5.08
C MET A 98 28.74 2.33 -5.52
N PRO A 99 29.95 2.03 -4.99
CA PRO A 99 30.79 0.96 -5.51
C PRO A 99 30.19 -0.44 -5.39
N ASN A 100 29.17 -0.63 -4.56
CA ASN A 100 28.42 -1.89 -4.45
C ASN A 100 27.26 -2.03 -5.44
N VAL A 101 26.99 -1.02 -6.26
CA VAL A 101 26.02 -1.08 -7.36
C VAL A 101 26.78 -1.27 -8.67
N ASN A 102 26.60 -2.44 -9.26
CA ASN A 102 27.24 -2.88 -10.48
C ASN A 102 26.24 -2.83 -11.64
N ILE A 103 26.51 -1.98 -12.64
CA ILE A 103 25.71 -1.90 -13.86
C ILE A 103 26.42 -2.72 -14.94
N TRP A 104 25.78 -3.77 -15.40
CA TRP A 104 26.31 -4.68 -16.40
C TRP A 104 25.77 -4.33 -17.78
N ASP A 105 26.64 -3.98 -18.71
CA ASP A 105 26.29 -3.85 -20.12
C ASP A 105 26.34 -5.25 -20.77
N LEU A 106 25.20 -5.73 -21.27
CA LEU A 106 25.10 -7.03 -21.90
C LEU A 106 25.23 -6.93 -23.42
N PRO A 107 25.89 -7.93 -24.06
CA PRO A 107 26.03 -7.98 -25.51
C PRO A 107 24.67 -8.03 -26.20
N GLY A 108 24.59 -7.51 -27.43
CA GLY A 108 23.32 -7.45 -28.15
C GLY A 108 22.69 -8.83 -28.39
N ILE A 109 21.43 -9.02 -27.97
CA ILE A 109 20.67 -10.25 -28.26
C ILE A 109 20.34 -10.33 -29.77
N GLY A 110 20.39 -11.54 -30.33
CA GLY A 110 20.12 -11.80 -31.75
C GLY A 110 21.33 -11.63 -32.68
N THR A 111 22.50 -11.32 -32.14
CA THR A 111 23.75 -11.24 -32.90
C THR A 111 24.33 -12.64 -33.17
N ILE A 112 25.25 -12.77 -34.15
CA ILE A 112 25.82 -14.07 -34.55
C ILE A 112 26.40 -14.84 -33.36
N LYS A 113 27.00 -14.13 -32.38
CA LYS A 113 27.56 -14.71 -31.16
C LYS A 113 26.52 -14.92 -30.04
N PHE A 114 25.47 -14.11 -29.99
CA PHE A 114 24.47 -14.08 -28.91
C PHE A 114 23.06 -14.39 -29.45
N LYS A 115 22.90 -15.60 -30.02
CA LYS A 115 21.61 -16.12 -30.48
C LYS A 115 20.63 -16.25 -29.31
N ALA A 116 19.37 -15.84 -29.52
CA ALA A 116 18.31 -15.80 -28.52
C ALA A 116 18.18 -17.12 -27.73
N GLU A 117 18.17 -18.26 -28.43
CA GLU A 117 18.05 -19.61 -27.85
C GLU A 117 19.12 -19.95 -26.80
N THR A 118 20.31 -19.36 -26.91
CA THR A 118 21.45 -19.62 -26.02
C THR A 118 21.83 -18.41 -25.17
N TYR A 119 21.10 -17.30 -25.31
CA TYR A 119 21.49 -15.99 -24.80
C TYR A 119 21.60 -15.98 -23.28
N MET A 120 20.54 -16.42 -22.59
CA MET A 120 20.45 -16.38 -21.13
C MET A 120 21.57 -17.18 -20.45
N ASN A 121 21.93 -18.34 -21.02
CA ASN A 121 23.05 -19.14 -20.53
C ASN A 121 24.40 -18.47 -20.83
N LYS A 122 24.55 -17.84 -22.01
CA LYS A 122 25.81 -17.16 -22.39
C LYS A 122 26.09 -15.90 -21.59
N VAL A 123 25.06 -15.21 -21.11
CA VAL A 123 25.22 -14.01 -20.27
C VAL A 123 25.19 -14.31 -18.77
N ASN A 124 25.08 -15.59 -18.38
CA ASN A 124 25.00 -16.00 -16.97
C ASN A 124 23.89 -15.26 -16.20
N PHE A 125 22.65 -15.33 -16.69
CA PHE A 125 21.53 -14.52 -16.19
C PHE A 125 21.29 -14.58 -14.66
N GLN A 126 21.71 -15.67 -14.00
CA GLN A 126 21.60 -15.86 -12.55
C GLN A 126 22.49 -14.91 -11.72
N ASN A 127 23.44 -14.21 -12.37
CA ASN A 127 24.37 -13.30 -11.72
C ASN A 127 23.81 -11.88 -11.53
N TYR A 128 22.57 -11.63 -11.95
CA TYR A 128 21.94 -10.31 -11.93
C TYR A 128 20.67 -10.31 -11.09
N ASP A 129 20.49 -9.26 -10.31
CA ASP A 129 19.31 -9.06 -9.47
C ASP A 129 18.14 -8.50 -10.29
N PHE A 130 18.44 -7.68 -11.31
CA PHE A 130 17.46 -7.04 -12.18
C PHE A 130 17.95 -6.90 -13.63
N PHE A 131 17.02 -6.85 -14.59
CA PHE A 131 17.29 -6.59 -16.00
C PHE A 131 16.55 -5.37 -16.52
N ILE A 132 17.24 -4.53 -17.29
CA ILE A 132 16.71 -3.43 -18.07
C ILE A 132 16.86 -3.81 -19.55
N ILE A 133 15.74 -3.98 -20.25
CA ILE A 133 15.73 -4.42 -21.66
C ILE A 133 15.41 -3.22 -22.56
N ILE A 134 16.32 -2.89 -23.47
CA ILE A 134 16.19 -1.78 -24.42
C ILE A 134 15.78 -2.30 -25.80
N ILE A 135 14.70 -1.73 -26.33
CA ILE A 135 14.15 -2.03 -27.64
C ILE A 135 14.28 -0.76 -28.48
N ALA A 136 14.92 -0.85 -29.65
CA ALA A 136 15.00 0.25 -30.61
C ALA A 136 14.03 -0.01 -31.77
N ASP A 137 13.19 0.98 -32.07
CA ASP A 137 12.22 0.93 -33.15
C ASP A 137 12.91 0.95 -34.52
N GLN A 138 12.93 -0.21 -35.19
CA GLN A 138 12.78 -0.24 -36.64
C GLN A 138 11.53 -1.07 -36.99
N GLN A 139 10.44 -0.34 -37.20
CA GLN A 139 9.18 -0.71 -37.87
C GLN A 139 8.73 -2.19 -37.87
N ASP A 140 7.75 -2.46 -37.02
CA ASP A 140 6.45 -3.10 -37.30
C ASP A 140 6.30 -4.50 -37.94
N ALA A 141 7.33 -5.21 -38.37
CA ALA A 141 7.10 -6.48 -39.10
C ALA A 141 7.33 -7.80 -38.31
N LEU A 142 8.03 -7.79 -37.18
CA LEU A 142 8.45 -9.04 -36.51
C LEU A 142 7.91 -9.23 -35.07
N LEU A 143 7.23 -8.22 -34.53
CA LEU A 143 6.84 -8.18 -33.11
C LEU A 143 5.49 -8.85 -32.78
N LYS A 144 4.80 -9.45 -33.77
CA LYS A 144 3.55 -10.16 -33.51
C LYS A 144 3.74 -11.62 -33.04
N ASP A 145 4.96 -12.16 -33.05
CA ASP A 145 5.18 -13.60 -32.86
C ASP A 145 5.98 -14.01 -31.61
N SER A 146 6.52 -13.07 -30.80
CA SER A 146 7.41 -13.41 -29.67
C SER A 146 6.82 -13.27 -28.25
N GLY A 147 5.65 -12.66 -28.07
CA GLY A 147 4.98 -12.62 -26.76
C GLY A 147 5.68 -11.84 -25.64
N GLU A 148 6.65 -10.95 -25.94
CA GLU A 148 7.33 -10.11 -24.94
C GLU A 148 6.49 -8.87 -24.54
N GLN A 149 6.62 -8.43 -23.28
CA GLN A 149 5.83 -7.32 -22.73
C GLN A 149 6.39 -5.94 -23.14
N THR A 150 5.56 -5.09 -23.75
CA THR A 150 5.94 -3.73 -24.15
C THR A 150 5.80 -2.70 -23.01
N TRP A 151 6.47 -1.55 -23.11
CA TRP A 151 6.32 -0.43 -22.15
C TRP A 151 4.86 0.04 -22.01
N GLU A 152 4.08 -0.04 -23.09
CA GLU A 152 2.65 0.24 -23.09
C GLU A 152 1.88 -0.78 -22.24
N GLN A 153 2.26 -2.06 -22.28
CA GLN A 153 1.66 -3.11 -21.45
C GLN A 153 2.06 -2.97 -19.97
N VAL A 154 3.31 -2.64 -19.67
CA VAL A 154 3.76 -2.33 -18.29
C VAL A 154 3.00 -1.12 -17.75
N THR A 155 2.86 -0.07 -18.55
CA THR A 155 2.08 1.14 -18.20
C THR A 155 0.60 0.83 -18.04
N ALA A 156 0.01 0.03 -18.94
CA ALA A 156 -1.39 -0.38 -18.85
C ALA A 156 -1.65 -1.23 -17.60
N LYS A 157 -0.74 -2.14 -17.26
CA LYS A 157 -0.82 -2.96 -16.04
C LYS A 157 -0.62 -2.14 -14.77
N ALA A 158 0.28 -1.16 -14.79
CA ALA A 158 0.47 -0.23 -13.68
C ALA A 158 -0.79 0.64 -13.47
N ARG A 159 -1.39 1.16 -14.55
CA ARG A 159 -2.69 1.84 -14.50
C ARG A 159 -3.78 0.92 -13.96
N GLU A 160 -3.87 -0.33 -14.41
CA GLU A 160 -4.83 -1.29 -13.86
C GLU A 160 -4.64 -1.52 -12.35
N VAL A 161 -3.39 -1.64 -11.89
CA VAL A 161 -3.07 -1.77 -10.45
C VAL A 161 -3.55 -0.54 -9.67
N VAL A 162 -3.34 0.66 -10.21
CA VAL A 162 -3.81 1.92 -9.60
C VAL A 162 -5.34 2.03 -9.66
N ASP A 163 -5.98 1.69 -10.78
CA ASP A 163 -7.43 1.71 -10.92
C ASP A 163 -8.12 0.75 -9.94
N ARG A 164 -7.47 -0.39 -9.64
CA ARG A 164 -7.95 -1.35 -8.64
C ARG A 164 -7.94 -0.81 -7.20
N LEU A 165 -7.15 0.21 -6.88
CA LEU A 165 -7.29 0.89 -5.59
C LEU A 165 -8.63 1.61 -5.48
N ASP A 166 -9.03 2.25 -6.58
CA ASP A 166 -10.05 3.30 -6.53
C ASP A 166 -11.43 2.81 -7.00
N HIS A 167 -11.51 1.75 -7.80
CA HIS A 167 -12.74 1.37 -8.52
C HIS A 167 -13.24 -0.06 -8.24
N VAL A 168 -12.61 -0.79 -7.33
CA VAL A 168 -13.09 -2.13 -6.96
C VAL A 168 -14.40 -2.00 -6.17
N THR A 169 -15.47 -2.57 -6.73
CA THR A 169 -16.78 -2.57 -6.09
C THR A 169 -16.91 -3.74 -5.13
N LEU A 170 -17.24 -3.42 -3.88
CA LEU A 170 -17.50 -4.39 -2.81
C LEU A 170 -18.83 -4.05 -2.14
N ASN A 171 -19.80 -4.97 -2.16
CA ASN A 171 -21.12 -4.79 -1.54
C ASN A 171 -21.28 -5.76 -0.38
N ILE A 172 -21.24 -5.24 0.85
CA ILE A 172 -21.35 -6.02 2.08
C ILE A 172 -22.75 -5.85 2.65
N ALA A 173 -23.52 -6.92 2.75
CA ALA A 173 -24.82 -6.90 3.42
C ALA A 173 -24.66 -7.17 4.91
N VAL A 174 -25.27 -6.35 5.77
CA VAL A 174 -25.33 -6.53 7.22
C VAL A 174 -26.79 -6.65 7.64
N THR A 175 -27.14 -7.69 8.37
CA THR A 175 -28.52 -7.98 8.78
C THR A 175 -28.55 -8.59 10.18
N GLY A 176 -29.73 -8.65 10.79
CA GLY A 176 -29.92 -9.03 12.18
C GLY A 176 -31.03 -8.24 12.86
N GLU A 177 -31.40 -8.65 14.06
CA GLU A 177 -32.48 -8.04 14.82
C GLU A 177 -32.19 -6.57 15.20
N THR A 178 -33.25 -5.82 15.50
CA THR A 178 -33.12 -4.48 16.08
C THR A 178 -32.39 -4.58 17.42
N GLY A 179 -31.43 -3.68 17.65
CA GLY A 179 -30.60 -3.72 18.86
C GLY A 179 -29.49 -4.78 18.85
N ALA A 180 -29.33 -5.56 17.77
CA ALA A 180 -28.19 -6.47 17.59
C ALA A 180 -26.85 -5.73 17.40
N GLY A 181 -26.86 -4.41 17.19
CA GLY A 181 -25.65 -3.61 16.99
C GLY A 181 -25.18 -3.54 15.54
N LYS A 182 -26.09 -3.69 14.57
CA LYS A 182 -25.81 -3.56 13.13
C LYS A 182 -25.17 -2.21 12.80
N SER A 183 -25.82 -1.09 13.14
CA SER A 183 -25.31 0.25 12.83
C SER A 183 -23.97 0.51 13.50
N SER A 184 -23.79 0.10 14.76
CA SER A 184 -22.49 0.20 15.45
C SER A 184 -21.40 -0.63 14.75
N PHE A 185 -21.72 -1.83 14.25
CA PHE A 185 -20.80 -2.64 13.44
C PHE A 185 -20.46 -1.98 12.10
N ILE A 186 -21.46 -1.48 11.37
CA ILE A 186 -21.29 -0.76 10.09
C ILE A 186 -20.38 0.46 10.28
N ASN A 187 -20.62 1.24 11.33
CA ASN A 187 -19.79 2.41 11.64
C ASN A 187 -18.37 2.01 12.01
N ALA A 188 -18.21 0.99 12.86
CA ALA A 188 -16.89 0.52 13.28
C ALA A 188 -16.02 0.07 12.10
N ILE A 189 -16.55 -0.74 11.17
CA ILE A 189 -15.79 -1.19 10.00
C ILE A 189 -15.53 -0.07 8.99
N ARG A 190 -16.27 1.05 9.07
CA ARG A 190 -16.05 2.27 8.27
C ARG A 190 -15.15 3.30 8.99
N GLY A 191 -14.67 3.00 10.19
CA GLY A 191 -13.89 3.93 11.01
C GLY A 191 -14.68 5.13 11.56
N LEU A 192 -16.01 5.07 11.58
CA LEU A 192 -16.88 6.16 12.01
C LEU A 192 -17.40 5.99 13.44
N GLN A 193 -17.63 7.11 14.11
CA GLN A 193 -18.35 7.17 15.39
C GLN A 193 -19.84 7.48 15.18
N GLU A 194 -20.68 7.16 16.17
CA GLU A 194 -22.14 7.24 16.04
C GLU A 194 -22.70 8.64 15.76
N HIS A 195 -21.96 9.70 16.10
CA HIS A 195 -22.37 11.10 15.94
C HIS A 195 -21.70 11.81 14.76
N GLU A 196 -20.94 11.09 13.94
CA GLU A 196 -20.27 11.68 12.78
C GLU A 196 -21.20 11.76 11.58
N GLU A 197 -20.93 12.74 10.72
CA GLU A 197 -21.64 12.88 9.46
C GLU A 197 -21.50 11.61 8.61
N GLY A 198 -22.62 11.09 8.11
CA GLY A 198 -22.66 9.86 7.32
C GLY A 198 -22.57 8.56 8.14
N ALA A 199 -22.58 8.61 9.48
CA ALA A 199 -22.71 7.44 10.33
C ALA A 199 -24.13 6.81 10.22
N ALA A 200 -24.19 5.48 10.31
CA ALA A 200 -25.43 4.74 10.40
C ALA A 200 -26.10 4.97 11.77
N PRO A 201 -27.37 5.38 11.84
CA PRO A 201 -28.05 5.68 13.09
C PRO A 201 -28.32 4.39 13.89
N THR A 202 -28.13 4.42 15.20
CA THR A 202 -28.21 3.24 16.09
C THR A 202 -29.59 2.98 16.69
N VAL A 203 -30.53 3.91 16.56
CA VAL A 203 -31.84 3.89 17.23
C VAL A 203 -32.99 3.54 16.27
N GLU A 204 -32.78 3.68 14.96
CA GLU A 204 -33.85 3.48 13.99
C GLU A 204 -34.04 2.00 13.64
N THR A 205 -35.30 1.58 13.58
CA THR A 205 -35.66 0.28 13.00
C THR A 205 -35.65 0.47 11.49
N THR A 206 -34.55 0.08 10.86
CA THR A 206 -34.40 0.04 9.41
C THR A 206 -35.54 -0.80 8.81
N MET A 207 -36.46 -0.17 8.08
CA MET A 207 -37.59 -0.82 7.40
C MET A 207 -37.27 -1.12 5.93
N GLU A 208 -36.34 -0.36 5.33
CA GLU A 208 -35.85 -0.52 3.96
C GLU A 208 -34.33 -0.62 3.96
N SER A 209 -33.75 -1.30 2.98
CA SER A 209 -32.29 -1.48 2.86
C SER A 209 -31.59 -0.14 2.63
N THR A 210 -30.69 0.26 3.54
CA THR A 210 -29.94 1.54 3.44
C THR A 210 -28.48 1.28 3.11
N MET A 211 -27.94 2.05 2.15
CA MET A 211 -26.54 1.94 1.71
C MET A 211 -25.67 3.00 2.37
N TYR A 212 -24.52 2.57 2.90
CA TYR A 212 -23.50 3.42 3.50
C TYR A 212 -22.18 3.26 2.75
N PRO A 213 -21.71 4.27 1.98
CA PRO A 213 -20.42 4.19 1.31
C PRO A 213 -19.27 4.35 2.32
N HIS A 214 -18.14 3.69 2.07
CA HIS A 214 -16.93 3.93 2.86
C HIS A 214 -16.42 5.36 2.63
N PRO A 215 -16.03 6.12 3.67
CA PRO A 215 -15.67 7.54 3.55
C PRO A 215 -14.56 7.84 2.53
N THR A 216 -13.54 6.97 2.46
CA THR A 216 -12.39 7.14 1.54
C THR A 216 -12.39 6.16 0.36
N MET A 217 -13.36 5.23 0.30
CA MET A 217 -13.45 4.18 -0.73
C MET A 217 -14.91 4.01 -1.20
N PRO A 218 -15.47 4.95 -1.97
CA PRO A 218 -16.91 5.02 -2.24
C PRO A 218 -17.51 3.82 -2.98
N TYR A 219 -16.68 2.98 -3.62
CA TYR A 219 -17.09 1.73 -4.25
C TYR A 219 -17.20 0.55 -3.28
N VAL A 220 -16.72 0.71 -2.04
CA VAL A 220 -16.99 -0.20 -0.93
C VAL A 220 -18.24 0.28 -0.22
N LYS A 221 -19.31 -0.50 -0.34
CA LYS A 221 -20.67 -0.17 0.12
C LYS A 221 -21.11 -1.16 1.18
N ILE A 222 -21.43 -0.65 2.35
CA ILE A 222 -21.97 -1.44 3.45
C ILE A 222 -23.46 -1.19 3.52
N TRP A 223 -24.26 -2.24 3.41
CA TRP A 223 -25.71 -2.18 3.35
C TRP A 223 -26.30 -2.63 4.67
N ASP A 224 -27.04 -1.74 5.35
CA ASP A 224 -27.87 -2.12 6.50
C ASP A 224 -29.20 -2.67 5.99
N LEU A 225 -29.45 -3.94 6.27
CA LEU A 225 -30.67 -4.61 5.87
C LEU A 225 -31.66 -4.66 7.05
N PRO A 226 -32.97 -4.53 6.77
CA PRO A 226 -33.99 -4.63 7.79
C PRO A 226 -33.96 -5.98 8.53
N GLY A 227 -34.38 -5.97 9.79
CA GLY A 227 -34.55 -7.18 10.59
C GLY A 227 -35.71 -8.05 10.07
N PHE A 228 -35.62 -9.36 10.28
CA PHE A 228 -36.42 -10.45 9.68
C PHE A 228 -37.95 -10.43 9.83
N LYS A 229 -38.56 -9.38 10.39
CA LYS A 229 -40.03 -9.29 10.53
C LYS A 229 -40.78 -9.16 9.20
N ALA A 230 -40.08 -8.94 8.09
CA ALA A 230 -40.68 -8.87 6.76
C ALA A 230 -40.51 -10.21 6.02
N LYS A 231 -41.45 -11.15 6.17
CA LYS A 231 -41.58 -12.32 5.27
C LYS A 231 -41.63 -11.91 3.78
N THR A 232 -42.05 -10.67 3.51
CA THR A 232 -42.07 -10.01 2.21
C THR A 232 -40.68 -9.63 1.69
N PHE A 233 -39.68 -9.45 2.57
CA PHE A 233 -38.34 -8.99 2.18
C PHE A 233 -37.61 -10.00 1.29
N LEU A 234 -37.71 -11.31 1.60
CA LEU A 234 -36.92 -12.35 0.91
C LEU A 234 -37.34 -12.61 -0.54
N ASN A 235 -38.59 -12.29 -0.91
CA ASN A 235 -39.12 -12.62 -2.24
C ASN A 235 -38.62 -11.66 -3.33
N ASP A 236 -38.38 -10.38 -3.00
CA ASP A 236 -37.89 -9.35 -3.93
C ASP A 236 -36.40 -9.01 -3.70
N PHE A 237 -35.73 -9.74 -2.82
CA PHE A 237 -34.37 -9.44 -2.40
C PHE A 237 -33.34 -9.82 -3.47
N LYS A 238 -32.56 -8.84 -3.93
CA LYS A 238 -31.53 -9.04 -4.96
C LYS A 238 -30.23 -9.59 -4.36
N TYR A 239 -30.24 -10.85 -3.91
CA TYR A 239 -29.06 -11.52 -3.33
C TYR A 239 -27.78 -11.38 -4.17
N GLN A 240 -27.92 -11.37 -5.50
CA GLN A 240 -26.79 -11.28 -6.43
C GLN A 240 -26.02 -9.96 -6.35
N HIS A 241 -26.65 -8.89 -5.84
CA HIS A 241 -26.03 -7.58 -5.68
C HIS A 241 -24.90 -7.56 -4.65
N TYR A 242 -24.97 -8.46 -3.66
CA TYR A 242 -24.04 -8.50 -2.53
C TYR A 242 -22.95 -9.53 -2.76
N ASP A 243 -21.74 -9.21 -2.32
CA ASP A 243 -20.61 -10.14 -2.36
C ASP A 243 -20.77 -11.21 -1.27
N PHE A 244 -21.17 -10.80 -0.08
CA PHE A 244 -21.49 -11.69 1.03
C PHE A 244 -22.38 -11.01 2.07
N PHE A 245 -22.83 -11.81 3.05
CA PHE A 245 -23.74 -11.39 4.12
C PHE A 245 -23.12 -11.57 5.50
N ILE A 246 -23.31 -10.59 6.37
CA ILE A 246 -22.95 -10.65 7.78
C ILE A 246 -24.26 -10.67 8.58
N ILE A 247 -24.52 -11.78 9.25
CA ILE A 247 -25.68 -11.97 10.13
C ILE A 247 -25.24 -11.69 11.56
N VAL A 248 -25.68 -10.55 12.08
CA VAL A 248 -25.30 -10.00 13.37
C VAL A 248 -26.35 -10.34 14.43
N SER A 249 -25.91 -10.85 15.58
CA SER A 249 -26.74 -10.98 16.77
C SER A 249 -26.00 -10.48 18.01
N ALA A 250 -26.72 -9.83 18.92
CA ALA A 250 -26.24 -9.49 20.27
C ALA A 250 -26.65 -10.55 21.32
N SER A 251 -27.25 -11.66 20.91
CA SER A 251 -27.67 -12.74 21.80
C SER A 251 -27.52 -14.10 21.10
N ARG A 252 -28.44 -15.05 21.32
CA ARG A 252 -28.44 -16.30 20.56
C ARG A 252 -28.94 -16.03 19.14
N PHE A 253 -28.53 -16.85 18.18
CA PHE A 253 -29.14 -16.84 16.85
C PHE A 253 -30.53 -17.49 16.93
N THR A 254 -31.47 -16.85 16.28
CA THR A 254 -32.89 -17.24 16.24
C THR A 254 -33.18 -18.12 15.04
N GLU A 255 -34.38 -18.71 15.00
CA GLU A 255 -34.86 -19.46 13.84
C GLU A 255 -34.92 -18.57 12.57
N ASN A 256 -35.21 -17.29 12.74
CA ASN A 256 -35.21 -16.32 11.65
C ASN A 256 -33.82 -16.16 11.02
N ASP A 257 -32.78 -16.04 11.85
CA ASP A 257 -31.39 -15.93 11.38
C ASP A 257 -30.96 -17.21 10.62
N ILE A 258 -31.42 -18.38 11.09
CA ILE A 258 -31.15 -19.67 10.46
C ILE A 258 -31.87 -19.76 9.10
N ASN A 259 -33.13 -19.35 9.03
CA ASN A 259 -33.91 -19.37 7.79
C ASN A 259 -33.32 -18.41 6.74
N LEU A 260 -32.83 -17.24 7.19
CA LEU A 260 -32.06 -16.34 6.33
C LEU A 260 -30.83 -17.03 5.74
N ALA A 261 -29.99 -17.62 6.60
CA ALA A 261 -28.77 -18.27 6.19
C ALA A 261 -29.05 -19.40 5.17
N LYS A 262 -30.14 -20.16 5.35
CA LYS A 262 -30.59 -21.16 4.37
C LYS A 262 -30.94 -20.54 3.02
N GLU A 263 -31.66 -19.43 3.01
CA GLU A 263 -32.05 -18.76 1.75
C GLU A 263 -30.83 -18.12 1.05
N ILE A 264 -29.91 -17.51 1.81
CA ILE A 264 -28.64 -16.99 1.25
C ILE A 264 -27.83 -18.13 0.63
N LYS A 265 -27.71 -19.26 1.33
CA LYS A 265 -27.00 -20.46 0.84
C LYS A 265 -27.64 -21.01 -0.44
N LYS A 266 -28.97 -21.08 -0.49
CA LYS A 266 -29.73 -21.50 -1.68
C LYS A 266 -29.47 -20.58 -2.88
N ASN A 267 -29.26 -19.30 -2.63
CA ASN A 267 -28.86 -18.30 -3.64
C ASN A 267 -27.35 -18.29 -3.94
N LYS A 268 -26.58 -19.28 -3.46
CA LYS A 268 -25.14 -19.46 -3.70
C LYS A 268 -24.29 -18.28 -3.23
N LYS A 269 -24.69 -17.64 -2.14
CA LYS A 269 -23.93 -16.55 -1.51
C LYS A 269 -23.34 -16.99 -0.17
N ASN A 270 -22.21 -16.42 0.17
CA ASN A 270 -21.55 -16.66 1.45
C ASN A 270 -22.20 -15.80 2.54
N PHE A 271 -22.25 -16.34 3.76
CA PHE A 271 -22.72 -15.64 4.94
C PHE A 271 -21.86 -15.95 6.15
N TYR A 272 -21.82 -15.03 7.11
CA TYR A 272 -21.00 -15.14 8.32
C TYR A 272 -21.81 -14.75 9.55
N PHE A 273 -21.75 -15.58 10.58
CA PHE A 273 -22.42 -15.31 11.86
C PHE A 273 -21.50 -14.52 12.78
N VAL A 274 -21.96 -13.34 13.19
CA VAL A 274 -21.20 -12.42 14.03
C VAL A 274 -21.97 -12.14 15.32
N ARG A 275 -21.37 -12.52 16.44
CA ARG A 275 -21.87 -12.24 17.80
C ARG A 275 -21.25 -10.95 18.30
N THR A 276 -22.00 -9.86 18.30
CA THR A 276 -21.55 -8.53 18.78
C THR A 276 -21.72 -8.40 20.28
N LYS A 277 -21.28 -7.27 20.85
CA LYS A 277 -21.41 -6.94 22.29
C LYS A 277 -20.72 -7.94 23.22
N THR A 278 -19.72 -8.65 22.72
CA THR A 278 -18.96 -9.64 23.49
C THR A 278 -18.26 -9.01 24.70
N ASP A 279 -17.85 -7.76 24.59
CA ASP A 279 -17.33 -6.95 25.69
C ASP A 279 -18.29 -6.87 26.88
N LYS A 280 -19.60 -6.66 26.62
CA LYS A 280 -20.64 -6.63 27.66
C LYS A 280 -20.88 -8.00 28.26
N ASP A 281 -20.86 -9.04 27.44
CA ASP A 281 -21.02 -10.42 27.91
C ASP A 281 -19.87 -10.82 28.83
N VAL A 282 -18.63 -10.50 28.46
CA VAL A 282 -17.43 -10.72 29.28
C VAL A 282 -17.48 -9.91 30.57
N ALA A 283 -17.86 -8.62 30.51
CA ALA A 283 -18.02 -7.79 31.71
C ALA A 283 -19.07 -8.38 32.67
N ASN A 284 -20.19 -8.88 32.14
CA ASN A 284 -21.22 -9.56 32.92
C ASN A 284 -20.75 -10.90 33.49
N GLY A 285 -19.93 -11.66 32.75
CA GLY A 285 -19.28 -12.88 33.23
C GLY A 285 -18.34 -12.61 34.40
N LYS A 286 -17.50 -11.57 34.29
CA LYS A 286 -16.58 -11.13 35.37
C LYS A 286 -17.33 -10.76 36.65
N ARG A 287 -18.47 -10.06 36.55
CA ARG A 287 -19.35 -9.76 37.70
C ARG A 287 -19.91 -11.01 38.39
N LYS A 288 -19.94 -12.14 37.68
CA LYS A 288 -20.36 -13.46 38.19
C LYS A 288 -19.16 -14.36 38.51
N ASN A 289 -17.95 -13.81 38.63
CA ASN A 289 -16.70 -14.55 38.85
C ASN A 289 -16.41 -15.64 37.79
N VAL A 290 -16.86 -15.43 36.55
CA VAL A 290 -16.51 -16.29 35.41
C VAL A 290 -15.41 -15.61 34.61
N GLY A 291 -14.35 -16.37 34.31
CA GLY A 291 -13.25 -15.90 33.46
C GLY A 291 -13.70 -15.56 32.03
N GLU A 292 -12.88 -14.78 31.34
CA GLU A 292 -13.15 -14.36 29.96
C GLU A 292 -13.28 -15.57 29.02
N GLU A 293 -12.31 -16.47 29.00
CA GLU A 293 -12.31 -17.64 28.12
C GLU A 293 -13.54 -18.54 28.35
N ALA A 294 -13.84 -18.86 29.60
CA ALA A 294 -15.03 -19.65 29.96
C ALA A 294 -16.33 -18.96 29.54
N THR A 295 -16.37 -17.62 29.54
CA THR A 295 -17.52 -16.85 29.04
C THR A 295 -17.63 -16.97 27.53
N LEU A 296 -16.53 -16.82 26.80
CA LEU A 296 -16.49 -16.95 25.33
C LEU A 296 -16.88 -18.36 24.88
N GLU A 297 -16.33 -19.40 25.51
CA GLU A 297 -16.67 -20.81 25.24
C GLU A 297 -18.16 -21.07 25.45
N LYS A 298 -18.72 -20.58 26.56
CA LYS A 298 -20.15 -20.71 26.87
C LYS A 298 -21.03 -20.04 25.81
N ILE A 299 -20.65 -18.86 25.33
CA ILE A 299 -21.36 -18.14 24.28
C ILE A 299 -21.28 -18.91 22.97
N ARG A 300 -20.08 -19.35 22.56
CA ARG A 300 -19.89 -20.14 21.34
C ARG A 300 -20.75 -21.39 21.35
N LYS A 301 -20.71 -22.17 22.45
CA LYS A 301 -21.51 -23.39 22.60
C LYS A 301 -23.00 -23.09 22.44
N ALA A 302 -23.50 -22.06 23.13
CA ALA A 302 -24.90 -21.67 23.02
C ALA A 302 -25.29 -21.20 21.61
N CYS A 303 -24.41 -20.54 20.88
CA CYS A 303 -24.65 -20.17 19.47
C CYS A 303 -24.66 -21.41 18.57
N LEU A 304 -23.67 -22.30 18.70
CA LEU A 304 -23.52 -23.50 17.86
C LEU A 304 -24.64 -24.52 18.06
N GLU A 305 -25.18 -24.66 19.27
CA GLU A 305 -26.35 -25.49 19.56
C GLU A 305 -27.55 -25.08 18.68
N ASN A 306 -27.81 -23.78 18.55
CA ASN A 306 -28.89 -23.26 17.71
C ASN A 306 -28.58 -23.39 16.20
N LEU A 307 -27.30 -23.32 15.82
CA LEU A 307 -26.86 -23.40 14.42
C LEU A 307 -26.59 -24.83 13.93
N SER A 308 -26.87 -25.85 14.76
CA SER A 308 -26.64 -27.27 14.44
C SER A 308 -27.28 -27.71 13.12
N THR A 309 -28.47 -27.18 12.80
CA THR A 309 -29.17 -27.46 11.53
C THR A 309 -28.47 -26.96 10.27
N LEU A 310 -27.47 -26.09 10.41
CA LEU A 310 -26.65 -25.56 9.32
C LEU A 310 -25.29 -26.26 9.20
N GLY A 311 -25.04 -27.31 9.98
CA GLY A 311 -23.73 -27.98 10.07
C GLY A 311 -22.74 -27.21 10.95
N SER A 312 -23.23 -26.45 11.94
CA SER A 312 -22.42 -25.73 12.92
C SER A 312 -21.35 -24.80 12.31
N PRO A 313 -21.77 -23.81 11.49
CA PRO A 313 -20.84 -22.85 10.89
C PRO A 313 -20.08 -22.04 11.96
N PRO A 314 -18.87 -21.53 11.63
CA PRO A 314 -18.12 -20.67 12.53
C PRO A 314 -18.92 -19.45 12.99
N VAL A 315 -18.75 -19.09 14.27
CA VAL A 315 -19.33 -17.88 14.86
C VAL A 315 -18.19 -17.00 15.36
N PHE A 316 -18.15 -15.75 14.90
CA PHE A 316 -17.14 -14.78 15.26
C PHE A 316 -17.66 -13.88 16.37
N LEU A 317 -17.02 -13.94 17.54
CA LEU A 317 -17.37 -13.09 18.69
C LEU A 317 -16.57 -11.80 18.57
N ILE A 318 -17.23 -10.65 18.53
CA ILE A 318 -16.58 -9.34 18.36
C ILE A 318 -17.14 -8.28 19.30
N SER A 319 -16.43 -7.17 19.38
CA SER A 319 -16.95 -5.90 19.89
C SER A 319 -16.75 -4.81 18.85
N SER A 320 -17.83 -4.10 18.48
CA SER A 320 -17.73 -2.96 17.56
C SER A 320 -16.99 -1.76 18.18
N HIS A 321 -16.83 -1.73 19.51
CA HIS A 321 -16.06 -0.68 20.20
C HIS A 321 -14.57 -1.00 20.31
N TYR A 322 -14.21 -2.29 20.22
CA TYR A 322 -12.87 -2.81 20.42
C TYR A 322 -12.57 -3.86 19.35
N LEU A 323 -12.32 -3.40 18.12
CA LEU A 323 -12.04 -4.26 16.97
C LEU A 323 -10.75 -5.08 17.14
N GLU A 324 -9.83 -4.60 17.96
CA GLU A 324 -8.60 -5.31 18.33
C GLU A 324 -8.83 -6.57 19.18
N ARG A 325 -10.04 -6.76 19.72
CA ARG A 325 -10.36 -7.85 20.64
C ARG A 325 -11.13 -9.00 19.98
N PHE A 326 -11.05 -10.17 20.63
CA PHE A 326 -11.83 -11.36 20.32
C PHE A 326 -11.53 -11.93 18.92
N ASP A 327 -12.53 -12.16 18.07
CA ASP A 327 -12.39 -12.82 16.76
C ASP A 327 -12.42 -11.88 15.56
N PHE A 328 -12.33 -10.56 15.72
CA PHE A 328 -12.49 -9.66 14.57
C PHE A 328 -11.43 -9.89 13.49
N GLN A 329 -10.16 -10.09 13.86
CA GLN A 329 -9.11 -10.48 12.90
C GLN A 329 -9.43 -11.82 12.21
N LYS A 330 -9.96 -12.80 12.96
CA LYS A 330 -10.35 -14.11 12.38
C LYS A 330 -11.52 -13.97 11.40
N LEU A 331 -12.47 -13.09 11.71
CA LEU A 331 -13.56 -12.74 10.80
C LEU A 331 -12.98 -12.15 9.52
N VAL A 332 -12.13 -11.13 9.61
CA VAL A 332 -11.52 -10.49 8.44
C VAL A 332 -10.72 -11.48 7.60
N ASN A 333 -9.86 -12.31 8.22
CA ASN A 333 -9.11 -13.34 7.52
C ASN A 333 -10.05 -14.26 6.71
N LYS A 334 -11.18 -14.66 7.32
CA LYS A 334 -12.16 -15.50 6.64
C LYS A 334 -12.89 -14.77 5.50
N LEU A 335 -13.28 -13.51 5.71
CA LEU A 335 -13.89 -12.68 4.67
C LEU A 335 -12.96 -12.53 3.46
N VAL A 336 -11.67 -12.27 3.70
CA VAL A 336 -10.64 -12.12 2.65
C VAL A 336 -10.38 -13.44 1.92
N GLU A 337 -10.25 -14.55 2.65
CA GLU A 337 -10.07 -15.89 2.08
C GLU A 337 -11.17 -16.25 1.07
N ASP A 338 -12.42 -16.01 1.46
CA ASP A 338 -13.61 -16.38 0.68
C ASP A 338 -13.95 -15.39 -0.45
N LEU A 339 -13.30 -14.21 -0.48
CA LEU A 339 -13.47 -13.21 -1.54
C LEU A 339 -12.62 -13.55 -2.78
N PRO A 340 -13.10 -13.20 -4.01
CA PRO A 340 -12.29 -13.23 -5.21
C PRO A 340 -11.04 -12.35 -5.07
N ASP A 341 -9.91 -12.78 -5.67
CA ASP A 341 -8.60 -12.11 -5.52
C ASP A 341 -8.66 -10.60 -5.74
N HIS A 342 -9.35 -10.15 -6.79
CA HIS A 342 -9.46 -8.73 -7.14
C HIS A 342 -10.26 -7.88 -6.14
N LYS A 343 -10.97 -8.49 -5.17
CA LYS A 343 -11.73 -7.80 -4.11
C LYS A 343 -11.07 -7.85 -2.74
N ARG A 344 -10.09 -8.73 -2.56
CA ARG A 344 -9.40 -8.93 -1.26
C ARG A 344 -8.75 -7.65 -0.76
N ASN A 345 -8.04 -6.94 -1.65
CA ASN A 345 -7.41 -5.68 -1.31
C ASN A 345 -8.45 -4.62 -0.91
N ALA A 346 -9.57 -4.50 -1.63
CA ALA A 346 -10.61 -3.54 -1.26
C ALA A 346 -11.16 -3.80 0.15
N MET A 347 -11.33 -5.08 0.52
CA MET A 347 -11.73 -5.45 1.88
C MET A 347 -10.70 -4.99 2.90
N ILE A 348 -9.41 -5.36 2.74
CA ILE A 348 -8.33 -5.01 3.67
C ILE A 348 -8.16 -3.48 3.78
N MET A 349 -8.13 -2.79 2.64
CA MET A 349 -7.89 -1.35 2.59
C MET A 349 -9.03 -0.53 3.20
N SER A 350 -10.27 -1.02 3.12
CA SER A 350 -11.46 -0.35 3.66
C SER A 350 -11.63 -0.45 5.18
N LEU A 351 -10.92 -1.35 5.85
CA LEU A 351 -11.05 -1.49 7.30
C LEU A 351 -10.18 -0.46 8.03
N PRO A 352 -10.54 -0.04 9.26
CA PRO A 352 -9.63 0.72 10.10
C PRO A 352 -8.40 -0.10 10.47
N VAL A 353 -7.35 0.55 10.97
CA VAL A 353 -6.24 -0.17 11.61
C VAL A 353 -6.69 -0.61 13.01
N TYR A 354 -6.78 -1.91 13.25
CA TYR A 354 -7.24 -2.49 14.51
C TYR A 354 -6.28 -3.53 15.10
N SER A 355 -5.22 -3.87 14.40
CA SER A 355 -4.18 -4.82 14.84
C SER A 355 -2.88 -4.53 14.12
N LYS A 356 -1.77 -5.05 14.65
CA LYS A 356 -0.49 -5.01 13.91
C LYS A 356 -0.59 -5.70 12.55
N GLN A 357 -1.28 -6.84 12.49
CA GLN A 357 -1.50 -7.56 11.23
C GLN A 357 -2.22 -6.69 10.19
N SER A 358 -3.29 -5.98 10.58
CA SER A 358 -4.03 -5.10 9.67
C SER A 358 -3.16 -3.94 9.15
N LEU A 359 -2.26 -3.42 9.98
CA LEU A 359 -1.32 -2.37 9.59
C LEU A 359 -0.27 -2.91 8.61
N ASP A 360 0.31 -4.07 8.91
CA ASP A 360 1.34 -4.72 8.09
C ASP A 360 0.80 -5.09 6.69
N GLU A 361 -0.44 -5.57 6.62
CA GLU A 361 -1.13 -5.88 5.35
C GLU A 361 -1.34 -4.62 4.51
N LYS A 362 -1.87 -3.54 5.10
CA LYS A 362 -2.04 -2.24 4.41
C LYS A 362 -0.70 -1.67 3.93
N TYR A 363 0.33 -1.74 4.77
CA TYR A 363 1.67 -1.27 4.44
C TYR A 363 2.27 -2.02 3.24
N SER A 364 2.15 -3.35 3.23
CA SER A 364 2.58 -4.17 2.10
C SER A 364 1.86 -3.79 0.80
N GLU A 365 0.54 -3.58 0.85
CA GLU A 365 -0.22 -3.17 -0.34
C GLU A 365 0.17 -1.76 -0.82
N PHE A 366 0.32 -0.79 0.07
CA PHE A 366 0.76 0.56 -0.31
C PHE A 366 2.13 0.58 -0.99
N LYS A 367 3.08 -0.26 -0.56
CA LYS A 367 4.36 -0.38 -1.27
C LYS A 367 4.21 -0.88 -2.70
N LYS A 368 3.29 -1.81 -2.97
CA LYS A 368 3.01 -2.27 -4.35
C LYS A 368 2.40 -1.15 -5.19
N TYR A 369 1.48 -0.39 -4.61
CA TYR A 369 0.85 0.74 -5.29
C TYR A 369 1.82 1.90 -5.55
N ALA A 370 2.77 2.16 -4.65
CA ALA A 370 3.83 3.14 -4.84
C ALA A 370 4.64 2.87 -6.10
N TRP A 371 5.00 1.61 -6.35
CA TRP A 371 5.67 1.19 -7.58
C TRP A 371 4.82 1.41 -8.82
N ALA A 372 3.53 1.03 -8.79
CA ALA A 372 2.63 1.23 -9.92
C ALA A 372 2.45 2.72 -10.27
N LEU A 373 2.36 3.59 -9.26
CA LEU A 373 2.31 5.04 -9.45
C LEU A 373 3.62 5.60 -10.00
N ALA A 374 4.77 5.12 -9.52
CA ALA A 374 6.07 5.53 -10.04
C ALA A 374 6.20 5.22 -11.55
N PHE A 375 5.78 4.04 -12.00
CA PHE A 375 5.76 3.71 -13.44
C PHE A 375 4.78 4.59 -14.23
N THR A 376 3.64 4.93 -13.65
CA THR A 376 2.66 5.84 -14.28
C THR A 376 3.25 7.25 -14.44
N SER A 377 3.97 7.71 -13.43
CA SER A 377 4.70 8.98 -13.42
C SER A 377 5.76 9.03 -14.53
N GLY A 378 6.59 7.98 -14.66
CA GLY A 378 7.53 7.84 -15.78
C GLY A 378 6.88 7.89 -17.16
N ALA A 379 5.71 7.25 -17.34
CA ALA A 379 4.97 7.31 -18.60
C ALA A 379 4.47 8.72 -18.95
N ILE A 380 4.12 9.55 -17.96
CA ILE A 380 3.73 10.96 -18.17
C ILE A 380 4.97 11.78 -18.56
N ALA A 381 6.09 11.57 -17.89
CA ALA A 381 7.34 12.27 -18.17
C ALA A 381 7.93 11.99 -19.56
N ALA A 382 7.56 10.88 -20.20
CA ALA A 382 7.92 10.59 -21.59
C ALA A 382 7.21 11.52 -22.61
N ILE A 383 6.13 12.20 -22.22
CA ILE A 383 5.37 13.11 -23.08
C ILE A 383 6.08 14.48 -23.14
N PRO A 384 6.43 15.01 -24.34
CA PRO A 384 7.19 16.25 -24.48
C PRO A 384 6.31 17.50 -24.29
N VAL A 385 5.66 17.64 -23.13
CA VAL A 385 4.88 18.82 -22.73
C VAL A 385 5.57 19.49 -21.53
N PRO A 386 6.11 20.71 -21.69
CA PRO A 386 6.78 21.43 -20.60
C PRO A 386 5.89 21.58 -19.36
N GLY A 387 6.43 21.22 -18.19
CA GLY A 387 5.76 21.38 -16.90
C GLY A 387 4.67 20.34 -16.55
N LEU A 388 4.24 19.51 -17.51
CA LEU A 388 3.17 18.52 -17.30
C LEU A 388 3.56 17.43 -16.29
N ALA A 389 4.79 16.92 -16.40
CA ALA A 389 5.31 15.87 -15.52
C ALA A 389 5.37 16.33 -14.06
N THR A 390 5.96 17.50 -13.80
CA THR A 390 6.12 18.04 -12.44
C THR A 390 4.77 18.25 -11.73
N VAL A 391 3.77 18.83 -12.41
CA VAL A 391 2.44 19.05 -11.81
C VAL A 391 1.72 17.73 -11.55
N SER A 392 1.83 16.79 -12.50
CA SER A 392 1.20 15.47 -12.38
C SER A 392 1.83 14.64 -11.25
N ASP A 393 3.16 14.66 -11.14
CA ASP A 393 3.91 13.94 -10.10
C ASP A 393 3.59 14.48 -8.70
N VAL A 394 3.49 15.80 -8.53
CA VAL A 394 3.05 16.42 -7.26
C VAL A 394 1.64 15.94 -6.89
N ALA A 395 0.70 15.97 -7.83
CA ALA A 395 -0.67 15.54 -7.57
C ALA A 395 -0.77 14.03 -7.26
N LEU A 396 -0.03 13.19 -7.98
CA LEU A 396 0.03 11.74 -7.75
C LEU A 396 0.59 11.42 -6.37
N VAL A 397 1.75 12.00 -6.02
CA VAL A 397 2.40 11.79 -4.73
C VAL A 397 1.52 12.30 -3.59
N ALA A 398 1.00 13.53 -3.71
CA ALA A 398 0.16 14.10 -2.67
C ALA A 398 -1.12 13.30 -2.46
N SER A 399 -1.84 12.96 -3.54
CA SER A 399 -3.08 12.17 -3.44
C SER A 399 -2.83 10.80 -2.79
N PHE A 400 -1.76 10.11 -3.20
CA PHE A 400 -1.43 8.80 -2.66
C PHE A 400 -1.03 8.84 -1.18
N LEU A 401 -0.15 9.76 -0.77
CA LEU A 401 0.26 9.87 0.62
C LEU A 401 -0.89 10.33 1.52
N THR A 402 -1.78 11.20 1.04
CA THR A 402 -3.03 11.52 1.75
C THR A 402 -3.92 10.28 1.91
N LYS A 403 -4.05 9.42 0.90
CA LYS A 403 -4.78 8.15 1.04
C LYS A 403 -4.14 7.24 2.10
N CYS A 404 -2.81 7.14 2.12
CA CYS A 404 -2.09 6.37 3.14
C CYS A 404 -2.34 6.91 4.54
N TYR A 405 -2.29 8.24 4.71
CA TYR A 405 -2.55 8.92 5.98
C TYR A 405 -3.92 8.55 6.57
N TYR A 406 -4.99 8.61 5.77
CA TYR A 406 -6.32 8.19 6.23
C TYR A 406 -6.42 6.68 6.43
N ALA A 407 -5.86 5.87 5.53
CA ALA A 407 -5.96 4.42 5.60
C ALA A 407 -5.19 3.82 6.79
N PHE A 408 -4.16 4.51 7.28
CA PHE A 408 -3.43 4.19 8.50
C PHE A 408 -4.06 4.80 9.76
N GLY A 409 -5.15 5.57 9.64
CA GLY A 409 -5.84 6.18 10.77
C GLY A 409 -5.04 7.30 11.44
N LEU A 410 -4.19 7.99 10.68
CA LEU A 410 -3.34 9.07 11.18
C LEU A 410 -4.04 10.44 11.13
N ASP A 411 -5.32 10.48 10.76
CA ASP A 411 -6.09 11.72 10.77
C ASP A 411 -6.42 12.19 12.19
N ASP A 412 -6.47 13.52 12.34
CA ASP A 412 -6.74 14.18 13.63
C ASP A 412 -7.99 13.63 14.33
N GLY A 413 -9.05 13.33 13.57
CA GLY A 413 -10.28 12.77 14.12
C GLY A 413 -10.07 11.37 14.69
N SER A 414 -9.50 10.45 13.90
CA SER A 414 -9.16 9.09 14.32
C SER A 414 -8.22 9.07 15.54
N LEU A 415 -7.16 9.88 15.50
CA LEU A 415 -6.17 9.97 16.57
C LEU A 415 -6.75 10.57 17.85
N GLN A 416 -7.60 11.60 17.75
CA GLN A 416 -8.27 12.19 18.90
C GLN A 416 -9.19 11.18 19.58
N LYS A 417 -10.01 10.47 18.81
CA LYS A 417 -10.90 9.41 19.33
C LYS A 417 -10.11 8.33 20.06
N LEU A 418 -9.00 7.88 19.46
CA LEU A 418 -8.17 6.85 20.06
C LEU A 418 -7.50 7.37 21.34
N SER A 419 -6.96 8.58 21.30
CA SER A 419 -6.36 9.29 22.44
C SER A 419 -7.34 9.36 23.63
N ASP A 420 -8.59 9.72 23.37
CA ASP A 420 -9.65 9.80 24.40
C ASP A 420 -10.04 8.40 24.92
N ARG A 421 -10.14 7.41 24.02
CA ARG A 421 -10.50 6.03 24.38
C ARG A 421 -9.47 5.36 25.30
N VAL A 422 -8.19 5.58 25.07
CA VAL A 422 -7.10 4.97 25.87
C VAL A 422 -6.53 5.92 26.93
N ASN A 423 -7.00 7.16 26.99
CA ASN A 423 -6.52 8.21 27.89
C ASN A 423 -4.98 8.43 27.80
N LYS A 424 -4.45 8.51 26.57
CA LYS A 424 -3.02 8.73 26.29
C LYS A 424 -2.86 9.80 25.21
N PRO A 425 -1.79 10.63 25.23
CA PRO A 425 -1.63 11.78 24.34
C PRO A 425 -1.18 11.40 22.90
N ILE A 426 -1.85 10.44 22.28
CA ILE A 426 -1.47 9.85 20.98
C ILE A 426 -1.41 10.92 19.89
N LEU A 427 -2.42 11.78 19.78
CA LEU A 427 -2.46 12.85 18.78
C LEU A 427 -1.23 13.77 18.87
N LYS A 428 -0.83 14.12 20.09
CA LYS A 428 0.33 15.00 20.33
C LYS A 428 1.63 14.32 19.92
N GLU A 429 1.75 13.01 20.16
CA GLU A 429 2.93 12.24 19.80
C GLU A 429 3.07 12.12 18.28
N VAL A 430 1.98 11.77 17.59
CA VAL A 430 1.94 11.63 16.13
C VAL A 430 2.29 12.92 15.41
N LYS A 431 1.81 14.08 15.91
CA LYS A 431 2.10 15.40 15.33
C LYS A 431 3.57 15.85 15.43
N LYS A 432 4.44 15.06 16.06
CA LYS A 432 5.89 15.28 16.00
C LYS A 432 6.50 14.90 14.66
N SER A 433 5.89 13.96 13.92
CA SER A 433 6.29 13.65 12.54
C SER A 433 6.03 14.85 11.64
N GLY A 434 7.08 15.31 10.96
CA GLY A 434 7.01 16.43 10.02
C GLY A 434 6.02 16.14 8.88
N LEU A 435 6.12 14.96 8.28
CA LEU A 435 5.28 14.55 7.16
C LEU A 435 3.79 14.43 7.55
N VAL A 436 3.49 13.76 8.67
CA VAL A 436 2.09 13.59 9.11
C VAL A 436 1.45 14.95 9.42
N ARG A 437 2.21 15.84 10.07
CA ARG A 437 1.77 17.22 10.31
C ARG A 437 1.57 18.01 9.01
N GLU A 438 2.46 17.85 8.05
CA GLU A 438 2.32 18.49 6.73
C GLU A 438 1.07 17.99 6.01
N ILE A 439 0.84 16.67 5.92
CA ILE A 439 -0.35 16.09 5.25
C ILE A 439 -1.65 16.61 5.87
N ALA A 440 -1.71 16.77 7.20
CA ALA A 440 -2.87 17.35 7.88
C ALA A 440 -3.17 18.79 7.42
N ILE A 441 -2.16 19.51 6.90
CA ILE A 441 -2.25 20.86 6.35
C ILE A 441 -2.09 20.79 4.82
N SER A 442 -3.15 20.35 4.13
CA SER A 442 -3.14 20.05 2.68
C SER A 442 -2.43 21.09 1.78
N THR A 443 -2.57 22.38 2.06
CA THR A 443 -1.90 23.46 1.29
C THR A 443 -0.38 23.47 1.50
N SER A 444 0.10 23.25 2.73
CA SER A 444 1.52 23.14 3.06
C SER A 444 2.13 21.88 2.46
N PHE A 445 1.37 20.80 2.46
CA PHE A 445 1.81 19.51 1.95
C PHE A 445 2.10 19.53 0.45
N ALA A 446 1.19 20.07 -0.37
CA ALA A 446 1.38 20.14 -1.82
C ALA A 446 2.63 20.97 -2.19
N MET A 447 2.86 22.09 -1.50
CA MET A 447 4.06 22.92 -1.69
C MET A 447 5.35 22.21 -1.26
N SER A 448 5.32 21.47 -0.14
CA SER A 448 6.44 20.63 0.31
C SER A 448 6.82 19.59 -0.75
N MET A 449 5.83 18.95 -1.40
CA MET A 449 6.08 17.98 -2.47
C MET A 449 6.72 18.62 -3.71
N VAL A 450 6.30 19.84 -4.09
CA VAL A 450 6.95 20.60 -5.17
C VAL A 450 8.43 20.81 -4.87
N THR A 451 8.76 21.25 -3.66
CA THR A 451 10.15 21.48 -3.24
C THR A 451 10.96 20.18 -3.26
N ARG A 452 10.43 19.08 -2.71
CA ARG A 452 11.11 17.78 -2.65
C ARG A 452 11.37 17.19 -4.04
N ILE A 453 10.40 17.30 -4.96
CA ILE A 453 10.56 16.84 -6.35
C ILE A 453 11.61 17.70 -7.06
N LEU A 454 11.54 19.02 -6.93
CA LEU A 454 12.54 19.91 -7.55
C LEU A 454 13.96 19.66 -7.01
N SER A 455 14.13 19.43 -5.70
CA SER A 455 15.45 19.14 -5.13
C SER A 455 16.02 17.80 -5.59
N ALA A 456 15.19 16.78 -5.76
CA ALA A 456 15.60 15.47 -6.26
C ALA A 456 16.03 15.54 -7.73
N VAL A 457 15.33 16.32 -8.55
CA VAL A 457 15.67 16.50 -9.97
C VAL A 457 17.00 17.25 -10.16
N VAL A 458 17.30 18.22 -9.30
CA VAL A 458 18.58 18.97 -9.34
C VAL A 458 19.79 18.10 -8.95
N THR A 459 19.57 17.05 -8.14
CA THR A 459 20.62 16.09 -7.77
C THR A 459 20.79 14.96 -8.80
N GLU A 460 19.79 14.67 -9.64
CA GLU A 460 19.82 13.49 -10.53
C GLU A 460 20.09 13.72 -12.02
N SER A 461 20.00 14.91 -12.66
CA SER A 461 20.59 15.15 -14.02
C SER A 461 20.35 16.54 -14.63
N LEU A 462 21.40 17.15 -15.20
CA LEU A 462 21.32 18.16 -16.28
C LEU A 462 21.48 17.46 -17.65
N CYS A 463 20.42 16.84 -18.18
CA CYS A 463 20.44 16.19 -19.52
C CYS A 463 19.15 16.43 -20.31
N ILE A 464 18.70 17.68 -20.45
CA ILE A 464 17.46 18.04 -21.16
C ILE A 464 17.68 18.37 -22.66
N LEU A 465 18.91 18.37 -23.17
CA LEU A 465 19.23 19.01 -24.47
C LEU A 465 19.40 18.09 -25.70
N VAL A 466 19.00 16.81 -25.65
CA VAL A 466 19.09 15.92 -26.84
C VAL A 466 17.70 15.38 -27.25
N PRO A 467 17.20 15.70 -28.47
CA PRO A 467 15.95 15.16 -28.99
C PRO A 467 15.97 13.62 -29.04
N GLY A 468 14.94 12.97 -28.50
CA GLY A 468 14.81 11.50 -28.46
C GLY A 468 15.38 10.84 -27.20
N ALA A 469 16.61 11.18 -26.79
CA ALA A 469 17.24 10.65 -25.57
C ALA A 469 16.70 11.31 -24.28
N GLY A 470 16.29 12.59 -24.36
CA GLY A 470 15.77 13.33 -23.21
C GLY A 470 14.46 12.77 -22.63
N SER A 471 13.58 12.19 -23.45
CA SER A 471 12.29 11.65 -22.99
C SER A 471 12.43 10.38 -22.16
N ILE A 472 13.38 9.50 -22.51
CA ILE A 472 13.63 8.25 -21.77
C ILE A 472 14.35 8.57 -20.45
N ALA A 473 15.34 9.47 -20.47
CA ALA A 473 16.02 9.93 -19.27
C ALA A 473 15.06 10.62 -18.28
N ALA A 474 14.17 11.48 -18.79
CA ALA A 474 13.13 12.12 -17.98
C ALA A 474 12.16 11.10 -17.38
N ALA A 475 11.73 10.09 -18.15
CA ALA A 475 10.89 9.02 -17.67
C ALA A 475 11.56 8.22 -16.53
N ALA A 476 12.83 7.83 -16.69
CA ALA A 476 13.55 7.07 -15.68
C ALA A 476 13.75 7.87 -14.38
N ALA A 477 14.17 9.14 -14.48
CA ALA A 477 14.33 10.03 -13.32
C ALA A 477 13.00 10.24 -12.58
N SER A 478 11.90 10.41 -13.32
CA SER A 478 10.55 10.53 -12.77
C SER A 478 10.11 9.26 -12.01
N VAL A 479 10.36 8.06 -12.55
CA VAL A 479 10.11 6.79 -11.82
C VAL A 479 10.91 6.74 -10.51
N VAL A 480 12.20 7.05 -10.54
CA VAL A 480 13.10 6.95 -9.38
C VAL A 480 12.69 7.96 -8.30
N THR A 481 12.57 9.23 -8.67
CA THR A 481 12.18 10.32 -7.76
C THR A 481 10.80 10.05 -7.14
N THR A 482 9.79 9.75 -7.96
CA THR A 482 8.43 9.47 -7.49
C THR A 482 8.41 8.25 -6.57
N ARG A 483 9.11 7.17 -6.94
CA ARG A 483 9.21 5.97 -6.09
C ARG A 483 9.83 6.29 -4.73
N SER A 484 10.95 7.01 -4.68
CA SER A 484 11.64 7.32 -3.42
C SER A 484 10.72 8.07 -2.48
N LEU A 485 10.10 9.15 -2.98
CA LEU A 485 9.18 9.97 -2.19
C LEU A 485 7.95 9.20 -1.68
N LEU A 486 7.36 8.36 -2.52
CA LEU A 486 6.23 7.53 -2.13
C LEU A 486 6.61 6.50 -1.06
N LEU A 487 7.73 5.80 -1.23
CA LEU A 487 8.18 4.77 -0.28
C LEU A 487 8.62 5.38 1.05
N GLU A 488 9.41 6.47 1.02
CA GLU A 488 9.79 7.22 2.22
C GLU A 488 8.56 7.66 3.02
N GLY A 489 7.56 8.23 2.33
CA GLY A 489 6.34 8.69 2.99
C GLY A 489 5.51 7.55 3.58
N VAL A 490 5.37 6.44 2.85
CA VAL A 490 4.69 5.23 3.36
C VAL A 490 5.43 4.63 4.55
N ASP A 491 6.76 4.55 4.50
CA ASP A 491 7.60 4.02 5.58
C ASP A 491 7.55 4.91 6.84
N GLU A 492 7.54 6.23 6.69
CA GLU A 492 7.35 7.16 7.81
C GLU A 492 5.98 6.99 8.44
N MET A 493 4.89 7.02 7.65
CA MET A 493 3.54 6.86 8.19
C MET A 493 3.32 5.49 8.84
N TYR A 494 3.89 4.42 8.28
CA TYR A 494 3.85 3.09 8.89
C TYR A 494 4.57 3.05 10.25
N ARG A 495 5.75 3.68 10.36
CA ARG A 495 6.46 3.81 11.64
C ARG A 495 5.63 4.59 12.67
N VAL A 496 5.01 5.68 12.25
CA VAL A 496 4.14 6.47 13.14
C VAL A 496 2.90 5.68 13.56
N ALA A 497 2.25 4.97 12.64
CA ALA A 497 1.10 4.12 12.95
C ALA A 497 1.45 2.97 13.91
N LYS A 498 2.67 2.42 13.85
CA LYS A 498 3.16 1.46 14.85
C LYS A 498 3.25 2.07 16.25
N ILE A 499 3.80 3.29 16.36
CA ILE A 499 3.85 4.01 17.64
C ILE A 499 2.44 4.20 18.20
N VAL A 500 1.47 4.54 17.33
CA VAL A 500 0.05 4.63 17.72
C VAL A 500 -0.48 3.32 18.30
N LEU A 501 -0.22 2.19 17.65
CA LEU A 501 -0.64 0.86 18.13
C LEU A 501 0.01 0.50 19.47
N GLU A 502 1.31 0.73 19.61
CA GLU A 502 2.07 0.48 20.84
C GLU A 502 1.55 1.34 22.00
N MET A 503 1.32 2.64 21.76
CA MET A 503 0.71 3.53 22.74
C MET A 503 -0.69 3.07 23.11
N ALA A 504 -1.49 2.61 22.15
CA ALA A 504 -2.84 2.13 22.38
C ALA A 504 -2.90 0.71 23.00
N GLU A 505 -1.76 0.05 23.20
CA GLU A 505 -1.68 -1.36 23.67
C GLU A 505 -2.45 -2.34 22.76
N ILE A 506 -2.49 -2.02 21.46
CA ILE A 506 -3.10 -2.87 20.43
C ILE A 506 -2.00 -3.80 19.89
N GLN A 507 -2.25 -5.12 19.96
CA GLN A 507 -1.28 -6.15 19.57
C GLN A 507 -1.27 -6.48 18.08
#